data_AF-A0A0N8H713-F1
#
_entry.id   AF-A0A0N8H713-F1
#
_cell.length_a   1.000
_cell.length_b   1.000
_cell.length_c   1.000
_cell.angle_alpha   90.00
_cell.angle_beta   90.00
_cell.angle_gamma   90.00
#
_symmetry.space_group_name_H-M   'P 1'
#
loop_
_entity.id
_entity.type
_entity.pdbx_description
1 polymer ?
#
loop_
_entity_poly.entity_id
_entity_poly.type
_entity_poly.pdbx_seq_one_letter_code
_entity_poly.pdbx_strand_id
1 'polypeptide(L)'
;MAKNRTLTTVRDNYTSILDFDWAHVRDIHVRTAVIAAGLQDDVEATRKMGPLLRDGGSEESKVFVVAGAVHAWNLQFPETFALGIRAWIGKQEMPREYEELRASNE
;
A
#
# COMPACT_ATOMS: atom_id res chain seq x y z
N MET A 1 -27.76 -3.25 -17.41
CA MET A 1 -26.51 -2.91 -16.71
C MET A 1 -25.96 -1.54 -17.14
N ALA A 2 -26.69 -0.43 -16.95
CA ALA A 2 -26.29 0.89 -17.47
C ALA A 2 -26.33 2.03 -16.43
N LYS A 3 -26.60 1.75 -15.15
CA LYS A 3 -26.76 2.81 -14.12
C LYS A 3 -25.45 3.38 -13.55
N ASN A 4 -24.32 2.68 -13.70
CA ASN A 4 -23.03 3.09 -13.11
C ASN A 4 -22.04 3.67 -14.14
N ARG A 5 -22.54 4.14 -15.29
CA ARG A 5 -21.73 4.72 -16.38
C ARG A 5 -22.17 6.15 -16.69
N THR A 6 -22.40 6.95 -15.66
CA THR A 6 -22.69 8.38 -15.84
C THR A 6 -21.40 9.18 -15.74
N LEU A 7 -21.32 10.31 -16.45
CA LEU A 7 -20.19 11.24 -16.32
C LEU A 7 -20.04 11.74 -14.87
N THR A 8 -21.14 11.84 -14.13
CA THR A 8 -21.14 12.17 -12.71
C THR A 8 -20.39 11.14 -11.90
N THR A 9 -20.70 9.84 -12.04
CA THR A 9 -19.98 8.77 -11.33
C THR A 9 -18.49 8.74 -11.67
N VAL A 10 -18.14 8.97 -12.94
CA VAL A 10 -16.74 9.08 -13.36
C VAL A 10 -16.08 10.27 -12.68
N ARG A 11 -16.68 11.47 -12.78
CA ARG A 11 -16.16 12.68 -12.16
C ARG A 11 -15.96 12.50 -10.65
N ASP A 12 -16.99 12.05 -9.95
CA ASP A 12 -16.96 11.90 -8.49
C ASP A 12 -15.84 10.96 -8.05
N ASN A 13 -15.64 9.84 -8.75
CA ASN A 13 -14.55 8.89 -8.44
C ASN A 13 -13.15 9.50 -8.67
N TYR A 14 -12.97 10.26 -9.75
CA TYR A 14 -11.68 10.90 -10.03
C TYR A 14 -11.42 12.11 -9.13
N THR A 15 -12.46 12.82 -8.68
CA THR A 15 -12.29 13.99 -7.81
C THR A 15 -12.19 13.61 -6.34
N SER A 16 -12.74 12.47 -5.91
CA SER A 16 -12.68 12.07 -4.49
C SER A 16 -11.26 11.86 -3.98
N ILE A 17 -10.28 11.64 -4.85
CA ILE A 17 -8.86 11.55 -4.46
C ILE A 17 -8.34 12.87 -3.88
N LEU A 18 -8.95 14.01 -4.25
CA LEU A 18 -8.59 15.33 -3.73
C LEU A 18 -9.03 15.53 -2.28
N ASP A 19 -10.00 14.74 -1.82
CA ASP A 19 -10.48 14.78 -0.45
C ASP A 19 -9.64 13.90 0.49
N PHE A 20 -8.70 13.11 -0.05
CA PHE A 20 -7.87 12.18 0.72
C PHE A 20 -6.54 12.83 1.12
N ASP A 21 -6.18 12.69 2.39
CA ASP A 21 -4.95 13.23 2.96
C ASP A 21 -4.32 12.28 4.00
N TRP A 22 -3.25 12.73 4.64
CA TRP A 22 -2.55 11.94 5.66
C TRP A 22 -3.34 11.67 6.93
N ALA A 23 -4.37 12.48 7.24
CA ALA A 23 -5.25 12.21 8.38
C ALA A 23 -6.07 10.95 8.14
N HIS A 24 -6.52 10.72 6.91
CA HIS A 24 -7.23 9.50 6.53
C HIS A 24 -6.35 8.25 6.61
N VAL A 25 -5.05 8.36 6.31
CA VAL A 25 -4.11 7.24 6.52
C VAL A 25 -3.97 6.92 8.00
N ARG A 26 -3.93 7.94 8.86
CA ARG A 26 -3.87 7.78 10.32
C ARG A 26 -5.15 7.18 10.91
N ASP A 27 -6.29 7.32 10.24
CA ASP A 27 -7.58 6.76 10.69
C ASP A 27 -7.71 5.24 10.44
N ILE A 28 -6.67 4.60 9.86
CA ILE A 28 -6.65 3.15 9.64
C ILE A 28 -6.21 2.44 10.92
N HIS A 29 -7.17 1.82 11.61
CA HIS A 29 -6.96 1.19 12.92
C HIS A 29 -6.63 -0.32 12.88
N VAL A 30 -6.30 -0.87 11.71
CA VAL A 30 -6.03 -2.31 11.53
C VAL A 30 -4.57 -2.57 11.15
N ARG A 31 -4.08 -3.77 11.45
CA ARG A 31 -2.73 -4.22 11.04
C ARG A 31 -2.61 -4.17 9.52
N THR A 32 -1.77 -3.27 9.02
CA THR A 32 -1.69 -2.97 7.59
C THR A 32 -0.30 -3.22 7.02
N ALA A 33 -0.23 -3.87 5.86
CA ALA A 33 0.96 -3.91 5.02
C ALA A 33 0.70 -3.09 3.76
N VAL A 34 1.56 -2.11 3.48
CA VAL A 34 1.54 -1.34 2.23
C VAL A 34 2.76 -1.71 1.42
N ILE A 35 2.59 -1.93 0.12
CA ILE A 35 3.66 -2.39 -0.76
C ILE A 35 3.70 -1.52 -2.00
N ALA A 36 4.86 -0.91 -2.26
CA ALA A 36 5.13 -0.16 -3.48
C ALA A 36 5.83 -1.04 -4.52
N ALA A 37 5.43 -0.91 -5.79
CA ALA A 37 6.22 -1.36 -6.92
C ALA A 37 7.33 -0.34 -7.20
N GLY A 38 8.59 -0.72 -6.94
CA GLY A 38 9.71 0.22 -6.82
C GLY A 38 10.07 0.99 -8.10
N LEU A 39 9.65 0.53 -9.28
CA LEU A 39 9.95 1.19 -10.56
C LEU A 39 8.88 2.19 -11.00
N GLN A 40 7.72 2.27 -10.32
CA GLN A 40 6.60 3.10 -10.79
C GLN A 40 5.82 3.80 -9.67
N ASP A 41 5.61 3.14 -8.53
CA ASP A 41 4.85 3.73 -7.41
C ASP A 41 5.71 4.73 -6.63
N ASP A 42 5.07 5.61 -5.85
CA ASP A 42 5.76 6.56 -4.99
C ASP A 42 6.26 5.87 -3.71
N VAL A 43 7.54 5.46 -3.74
CA VAL A 43 8.22 4.79 -2.63
C VAL A 43 8.36 5.72 -1.41
N GLU A 44 8.55 7.02 -1.61
CA GLU A 44 8.71 7.98 -0.51
C GLU A 44 7.39 8.24 0.20
N ALA A 45 6.29 8.38 -0.55
CA ALA A 45 4.95 8.44 0.03
C ALA A 45 4.63 7.15 0.80
N THR A 46 4.98 5.99 0.25
CA THR A 46 4.79 4.69 0.91
C THR A 46 5.59 4.60 2.22
N ARG A 47 6.84 5.08 2.24
CA ARG A 47 7.65 5.16 3.47
C ARG A 47 6.99 6.03 4.54
N LYS A 48 6.42 7.18 4.15
CA LYS A 48 5.72 8.11 5.05
C LYS A 48 4.44 7.52 5.66
N MET A 49 3.78 6.59 4.98
CA MET A 49 2.60 5.90 5.55
C MET A 49 2.95 5.05 6.77
N GLY A 50 4.17 4.51 6.85
CA GLY A 50 4.57 3.57 7.88
C GLY A 50 4.36 4.09 9.31
N PRO A 51 4.94 5.24 9.70
CA PRO A 51 4.68 5.86 10.99
C PRO A 51 3.20 6.16 11.23
N LEU A 52 2.49 6.71 10.24
CA LEU A 52 1.08 7.08 10.39
C LEU A 52 0.17 5.89 10.69
N LEU A 53 0.40 4.75 10.02
CA LEU A 53 -0.34 3.50 10.25
C LEU A 53 -0.04 2.86 11.61
N ARG A 54 1.16 3.09 12.16
CA ARG A 54 1.53 2.61 13.49
C ARG A 54 0.95 3.50 14.58
N ASP A 55 1.05 4.82 14.42
CA ASP A 55 0.52 5.80 15.37
C ASP A 55 -1.00 5.73 15.47
N GLY A 56 -1.65 5.59 14.32
CA GLY A 56 -3.10 5.55 14.20
C GLY A 56 -3.72 4.20 14.53
N GLY A 57 -3.04 3.10 14.19
CA GLY A 57 -3.63 1.76 14.23
C GLY A 57 -2.84 0.74 15.01
N SER A 58 -1.90 0.08 14.33
CA SER A 58 -1.22 -1.09 14.87
C SER A 58 0.29 -0.93 14.74
N GLU A 59 1.01 -1.10 15.85
CA GLU A 59 2.48 -1.09 15.87
C GLU A 59 3.09 -2.16 14.94
N GLU A 60 2.36 -3.25 14.68
CA GLU A 60 2.77 -4.31 13.75
C GLU A 60 2.69 -3.89 12.27
N SER A 61 2.12 -2.71 11.94
CA SER A 61 1.98 -2.24 10.56
C SER A 61 3.34 -1.94 9.91
N LYS A 62 3.50 -2.40 8.67
CA LYS A 62 4.75 -2.34 7.91
C LYS A 62 4.52 -1.83 6.49
N VAL A 63 5.57 -1.25 5.94
CA VAL A 63 5.62 -0.73 4.57
C VAL A 63 6.79 -1.41 3.86
N PHE A 64 6.58 -1.80 2.61
CA PHE A 64 7.55 -2.55 1.82
C PHE A 64 7.70 -1.95 0.42
N VAL A 65 8.82 -2.26 -0.22
CA VAL A 65 9.02 -2.06 -1.64
C VAL A 65 9.42 -3.39 -2.30
N VAL A 66 8.91 -3.62 -3.50
CA VAL A 66 9.43 -4.65 -4.42
C VAL A 66 10.20 -3.90 -5.50
N ALA A 67 11.52 -3.78 -5.33
CA ALA A 67 12.35 -2.82 -6.06
C ALA A 67 12.28 -2.95 -7.59
N GLY A 68 12.22 -4.18 -8.11
CA GLY A 68 12.22 -4.48 -9.55
C GLY A 68 10.83 -4.52 -10.22
N ALA A 69 9.77 -4.06 -9.53
CA ALA A 69 8.39 -4.20 -10.00
C ALA A 69 7.81 -2.89 -10.54
N VAL A 70 6.96 -2.97 -11.57
CA VAL A 70 6.05 -1.87 -12.01
C VAL A 70 4.61 -2.08 -11.51
N HIS A 71 3.72 -1.10 -11.63
CA HIS A 71 2.35 -1.20 -11.09
C HIS A 71 1.59 -2.45 -11.58
N ALA A 72 0.68 -2.96 -10.76
CA ALA A 72 0.03 -4.27 -10.96
C ALA A 72 1.02 -5.45 -11.02
N TRP A 73 2.07 -5.40 -10.19
CA TRP A 73 3.15 -6.39 -10.16
C TRP A 73 2.74 -7.81 -9.75
N ASN A 74 1.56 -7.96 -9.15
CA ASN A 74 0.95 -9.28 -8.92
C ASN A 74 0.78 -10.09 -10.21
N LEU A 75 0.75 -9.44 -11.38
CA LEU A 75 0.75 -10.11 -12.68
C LEU A 75 2.16 -10.45 -13.18
N GLN A 76 3.18 -9.71 -12.76
CA GLN A 76 4.58 -9.94 -13.12
C GLN A 76 5.21 -11.07 -12.30
N PHE A 77 4.92 -11.08 -10.99
CA PHE A 77 5.50 -12.03 -10.03
C PHE A 77 4.40 -12.66 -9.15
N PRO A 78 3.49 -13.48 -9.73
CA PRO A 78 2.32 -13.99 -9.02
C PRO A 78 2.67 -14.86 -7.80
N GLU A 79 3.75 -15.64 -7.87
CA GLU A 79 4.22 -16.45 -6.74
C GLU A 79 4.74 -15.59 -5.59
N THR A 80 5.57 -14.58 -5.89
CA THR A 80 6.10 -13.63 -4.90
C THR A 80 4.97 -12.84 -4.24
N PHE A 81 3.98 -12.42 -5.02
CA PHE A 81 2.77 -11.77 -4.51
C PHE A 81 2.03 -12.70 -3.53
N ALA A 82 1.69 -13.92 -3.98
CA ALA A 82 0.95 -14.87 -3.15
C ALA A 82 1.69 -15.26 -1.86
N LEU A 83 3.00 -15.45 -1.92
CA LEU A 83 3.84 -15.75 -0.76
C LEU A 83 3.85 -14.59 0.23
N GLY A 84 3.97 -13.35 -0.22
CA GLY A 84 3.94 -12.20 0.70
C GLY A 84 2.59 -11.97 1.35
N ILE A 85 1.47 -12.16 0.63
CA ILE A 85 0.13 -12.12 1.24
C ILE A 85 -0.03 -13.20 2.31
N ARG A 86 0.39 -14.44 2.00
CA ARG A 86 0.35 -15.55 2.97
C ARG A 86 1.22 -15.28 4.20
N ALA A 87 2.44 -14.80 3.98
CA ALA A 87 3.37 -14.46 5.06
C ALA A 87 2.79 -13.37 5.96
N TRP A 88 2.28 -12.29 5.37
CA TRP A 88 1.66 -11.21 6.11
C TRP A 88 0.49 -11.70 6.95
N ILE A 89 -0.49 -12.40 6.35
CA ILE A 89 -1.67 -12.92 7.06
C ILE A 89 -1.25 -13.88 8.17
N GLY A 90 -0.31 -14.78 7.88
CA GLY A 90 0.19 -15.80 8.80
C GLY A 90 1.14 -15.29 9.88
N LYS A 91 1.43 -13.97 9.92
CA LYS A 91 2.44 -13.38 10.82
C LYS A 91 3.82 -14.05 10.70
N GLN A 92 4.18 -14.42 9.47
CA GLN A 92 5.48 -15.02 9.15
C GLN A 92 6.44 -13.96 8.61
N GLU A 93 7.70 -14.34 8.48
CA GLU A 93 8.70 -13.52 7.82
C GLU A 93 8.30 -13.27 6.36
N MET A 94 8.45 -12.03 5.91
CA MET A 94 8.14 -11.65 4.53
C MET A 94 9.19 -12.20 3.56
N PRO A 95 8.83 -12.51 2.30
CA PRO A 95 9.81 -12.91 1.29
C PRO A 95 10.88 -11.83 1.12
N ARG A 96 12.11 -12.23 0.80
CA ARG A 96 13.27 -11.33 0.65
C ARG A 96 13.05 -10.21 -0.37
N GLU A 97 12.17 -10.42 -1.34
CA GLU A 97 11.80 -9.45 -2.36
C GLU A 97 10.99 -8.27 -1.81
N TYR A 98 10.45 -8.38 -0.58
CA TYR A 98 9.76 -7.32 0.14
C TYR A 98 10.74 -6.63 1.08
N GLU A 99 11.37 -5.56 0.59
CA GLU A 99 12.29 -4.77 1.38
C GLU A 99 11.50 -3.83 2.30
N GLU A 100 11.66 -3.98 3.62
CA GLU A 100 10.96 -3.15 4.61
C GLU A 100 11.47 -1.71 4.55
N LEU A 101 10.58 -0.76 4.30
CA LEU A 101 10.89 0.67 4.30
C LEU A 101 10.82 1.21 5.73
N ARG A 102 11.95 1.65 6.28
CA ARG A 102 11.97 2.31 7.61
C ARG A 102 11.99 3.82 7.45
N ALA A 103 11.48 4.52 8.46
CA ALA A 103 11.63 5.96 8.52
C ALA A 103 13.13 6.28 8.57
N SER A 104 13.58 7.23 7.74
CA SER A 104 14.94 7.75 7.81
C SER A 104 15.07 8.51 9.13
N ASN A 105 16.10 8.20 9.92
CA ASN A 105 16.51 9.06 11.02
C ASN A 105 17.20 10.28 10.39
N GLU A 106 16.45 11.33 10.09
CA GLU A 106 17.01 12.68 9.87
C GLU A 106 17.26 13.38 11.20
#